data_AF-A0A7X2MTK3-F1
#
_entry.id   AF-A0A7X2MTK3-F1
#
_cell.length_a   1.000
_cell.length_b   1.000
_cell.length_c   1.000
_cell.angle_alpha   90.00
_cell.angle_beta   90.00
_cell.angle_gamma   90.00
#
_symmetry.space_group_name_H-M   'P 1'
#
loop_
_entity.id
_entity.type
_entity.pdbx_description
1 polymer ?
#
loop_
_entity_poly.entity_id
_entity_poly.type
_entity_poly.pdbx_seq_one_letter_code
_entity_poly.pdbx_strand_id
1 'polypeptide(L)' 'MRTNPTFLNLVLLNGEPGQKLQAAHDAGFDQVEIWREDVEACEGGAAALAEIAARQGPGFT' A
#
# COMPACT_ATOMS: atom_id res chain seq x y z
N MET A 1 -6.53 0.52 19.45
CA MET A 1 -5.83 -0.49 18.62
C MET A 1 -6.78 -1.66 18.42
N ARG A 2 -7.04 -2.06 17.17
CA ARG A 2 -7.78 -3.30 16.88
C ARG A 2 -6.94 -4.49 17.32
N THR A 3 -7.59 -5.49 17.92
CA THR A 3 -6.93 -6.71 18.42
C THR A 3 -6.48 -7.65 17.29
N ASN A 4 -7.04 -7.50 16.08
CA ASN A 4 -6.67 -8.22 14.88
C ASN A 4 -6.53 -7.22 13.71
N PRO A 5 -5.30 -6.80 13.35
CA PRO A 5 -5.11 -5.93 12.19
C PRO A 5 -5.49 -6.68 10.92
N THR A 6 -6.13 -5.97 10.01
CA THR A 6 -6.54 -6.45 8.69
C THR A 6 -5.43 -6.21 7.68
N PHE A 7 -5.18 -7.20 6.83
CA PHE A 7 -4.08 -7.19 5.87
C PHE A 7 -4.60 -7.44 4.46
N LEU A 8 -4.03 -6.74 3.48
CA LEU A 8 -4.33 -6.92 2.06
C LEU A 8 -3.05 -7.10 1.22
N ASN A 9 -3.01 -8.18 0.44
CA ASN A 9 -2.00 -8.34 -0.61
C ASN A 9 -2.48 -7.63 -1.89
N LEU A 10 -1.65 -6.75 -2.45
CA LEU A 10 -2.02 -5.90 -3.58
C LEU A 10 -1.87 -6.57 -4.97
N VAL A 11 -1.42 -7.84 -5.04
CA VAL A 11 -1.11 -8.55 -6.30
C VAL A 11 -2.28 -8.63 -7.28
N LEU A 12 -3.51 -8.67 -6.78
CA LEU A 12 -4.71 -8.77 -7.60
C LEU A 12 -5.28 -7.39 -7.98
N LEU A 13 -4.72 -6.30 -7.44
CA LEU A 13 -5.16 -4.96 -7.77
C LEU A 13 -4.38 -4.45 -8.99
N ASN A 14 -5.09 -3.71 -9.83
CA ASN A 14 -4.52 -2.98 -10.96
C ASN A 14 -4.53 -1.47 -10.65
N GLY A 15 -3.75 -0.70 -11.41
CA GLY A 15 -3.64 0.75 -11.26
C GLY A 15 -2.31 1.19 -10.65
N GLU A 16 -2.15 2.50 -10.48
CA GLU A 16 -0.90 3.06 -9.97
C GLU A 16 -0.68 2.66 -8.50
N PRO A 17 0.57 2.43 -8.07
CA PRO A 17 0.85 1.95 -6.71
C PRO A 17 0.24 2.81 -5.60
N GLY A 18 0.27 4.15 -5.76
CA GLY A 18 -0.36 5.07 -4.81
C GLY A 18 -1.90 4.99 -4.78
N GLN A 19 -2.55 4.60 -5.87
CA GLN A 19 -3.99 4.37 -5.90
C GLN A 19 -4.35 3.08 -5.18
N LYS A 20 -3.52 2.03 -5.30
CA LYS A 20 -3.70 0.77 -4.58
C LYS A 20 -3.59 0.98 -3.07
N LEU A 21 -2.60 1.75 -2.62
CA LEU A 21 -2.43 2.15 -1.22
C LEU A 21 -3.65 2.90 -0.67
N GLN A 22 -4.12 3.92 -1.41
CA GLN A 22 -5.29 4.69 -1.00
C GLN A 22 -6.54 3.81 -0.94
N ALA A 23 -6.75 2.95 -1.93
CA ALA A 23 -7.90 2.05 -1.97
C ALA A 23 -7.91 1.06 -0.80
N ALA A 24 -6.73 0.54 -0.41
CA ALA A 24 -6.61 -0.35 0.75
C ALA A 24 -6.95 0.37 2.06
N HIS A 25 -6.44 1.59 2.23
CA HIS A 25 -6.77 2.42 3.39
C HIS A 25 -8.27 2.75 3.46
N ASP A 26 -8.87 3.18 2.35
CA ASP A 26 -10.29 3.54 2.28
C ASP A 26 -11.20 2.33 2.52
N ALA A 27 -10.75 1.13 2.15
CA ALA A 27 -11.42 -0.13 2.47
C ALA A 27 -11.24 -0.58 3.94
N GLY A 28 -10.43 0.14 4.73
CA GLY A 28 -10.24 -0.08 6.17
C GLY A 28 -9.20 -1.14 6.50
N PHE A 29 -8.28 -1.44 5.58
CA PHE A 29 -7.13 -2.31 5.84
C PHE A 29 -6.05 -1.58 6.65
N ASP A 30 -5.50 -2.26 7.65
CA ASP A 30 -4.47 -1.71 8.54
C ASP A 30 -3.06 -1.87 7.94
N GLN A 31 -2.85 -2.92 7.14
CA GLN A 31 -1.57 -3.27 6.54
C GLN A 31 -1.73 -3.75 5.09
N VAL A 32 -0.67 -3.56 4.30
CA VAL A 32 -0.59 -4.08 2.92
C VAL A 32 0.76 -4.71 2.61
N GLU A 33 0.78 -5.61 1.63
CA GLU A 33 1.99 -6.13 0.99
C GLU A 33 2.07 -5.62 -0.45
N ILE A 34 3.17 -4.94 -0.74
CA ILE A 34 3.49 -4.41 -2.07
C ILE A 34 4.41 -5.39 -2.80
N TRP A 35 4.12 -5.63 -4.08
CA TRP A 35 4.96 -6.46 -4.94
C TRP A 35 6.10 -5.65 -5.54
N ARG A 36 7.20 -6.33 -5.88
CA ARG A 36 8.38 -5.68 -6.45
C ARG A 36 8.05 -4.93 -7.73
N GLU A 37 7.17 -5.48 -8.55
CA GLU A 37 6.72 -4.91 -9.81
C GLU A 37 6.02 -3.56 -9.60
N ASP A 38 5.26 -3.40 -8.51
CA ASP A 38 4.64 -2.13 -8.13
C ASP A 38 5.70 -1.11 -7.66
N VAL A 39 6.75 -1.58 -6.99
CA VAL A 39 7.90 -0.73 -6.62
C VAL A 39 8.64 -0.26 -7.86
N GLU A 40 8.88 -1.15 -8.81
CA GLU A 40 9.59 -0.85 -10.06
C GLU A 40 8.76 0.06 -10.99
N ALA A 41 7.44 -0.04 -10.95
CA ALA A 41 6.53 0.83 -11.70
C ALA A 41 6.38 2.23 -11.08
N CYS A 42 6.66 2.39 -9.79
CA CYS A 42 6.56 3.69 -9.11
C CYS A 42 7.77 4.57 -9.42
N GLU A 43 7.55 5.76 -9.97
CA GLU A 43 8.61 6.77 -10.12
C GLU A 43 9.15 7.17 -8.74
N GLY A 44 10.45 6.98 -8.51
CA GLY A 44 11.08 7.15 -7.19
C GLY A 44 11.07 5.89 -6.30
N GLY A 45 10.50 4.79 -6.79
CA GLY A 45 10.62 3.46 -6.22
C GLY A 45 10.10 3.33 -4.78
N ALA A 46 10.78 2.50 -3.99
CA ALA A 46 10.35 2.18 -2.62
C ALA A 46 10.29 3.42 -1.70
N ALA A 47 11.16 4.40 -1.92
CA ALA A 47 11.18 5.63 -1.13
C ALA A 47 9.93 6.48 -1.38
N ALA A 48 9.53 6.66 -2.64
CA ALA A 48 8.32 7.39 -2.99
C ALA A 48 7.07 6.69 -2.45
N LEU A 49 7.02 5.36 -2.53
CA LEU A 49 5.94 4.55 -1.94
C LEU A 49 5.84 4.71 -0.42
N ALA A 50 6.97 4.76 0.27
CA ALA A 50 7.01 5.01 1.72
C ALA A 50 6.46 6.38 2.09
N GLU A 51 6.80 7.42 1.31
CA GLU A 51 6.24 8.76 1.50
C GLU A 51 4.74 8.79 1.25
N ILE A 52 4.26 8.09 0.21
CA ILE A 52 2.82 7.98 -0.09
C ILE A 52 2.08 7.28 1.05
N ALA A 53 2.55 6.12 1.50
CA ALA A 53 1.91 5.38 2.58
C ALA A 53 1.94 6.15 3.91
N ALA A 54 3.04 6.84 4.23
CA ALA A 54 3.14 7.70 5.40
C ALA A 54 2.11 8.85 5.40
N ARG A 55 1.72 9.33 4.21
CA ARG A 55 0.70 10.36 4.04
C ARG A 55 -0.73 9.81 4.04
N GLN A 56 -0.90 8.54 3.66
CA GLN A 56 -2.21 7.93 3.43
C GLN A 56 -2.70 7.02 4.56
N GLY A 57 -1.83 6.60 5.49
CA GLY A 57 -2.22 5.94 6.73
C GLY A 57 -1.98 4.43 6.88
N PRO A 58 -1.93 3.58 5.83
CA PRO A 58 -1.66 2.16 6.03
C PRO A 58 -0.17 1.91 6.28
N GLY A 59 0.16 1.02 7.22
CA GLY A 59 1.50 0.45 7.33
C GLY A 59 1.72 -0.54 6.18
N PHE A 60 2.96 -0.70 5.73
CA PHE A 60 3.27 -1.69 4.68
C PHE A 60 4.62 -2.36 4.95
N THR A 61 4.71 -3.60 4.47
CA THR A 61 5.89 -4.47 4.51
C THR A 61 6.24 -4.94 3.12
#